data_AF-A0A0F2PDA0-F1
#
_entry.id   AF-A0A0F2PDA0-F1
#
_cell.length_a   1.000
_cell.length_b   1.000
_cell.length_c   1.000
_cell.angle_alpha   90.00
_cell.angle_beta   90.00
_cell.angle_gamma   90.00
#
_symmetry.space_group_name_H-M   'P 1'
#
loop_
_entity.id
_entity.type
_entity.pdbx_description
1 polymer ?
#
loop_
_entity_poly.entity_id
_entity_poly.type
_entity_poly.pdbx_seq_one_letter_code
_entity_poly.pdbx_strand_id
1 'polypeptide(L)'
;MSRPNLNNLTVGDRRLLASLIQQYATPEIIDLHWNAAQAGAHRDPVMFLTFHREFIGGLEVFLLGQSFPMAAPLPAWNPAESIPGEFNIPNFGPRRLRNLNPNVSFSPDFDLENLNNFRTVAELGEALMTRHNLVHQRIGGIMNDMRMAPLAPIFWPFHSFIDDIYANWQTI
;
A
#
# COMPACT_ATOMS: atom_id res chain seq x y z
N MET A 1 1.71 1.00 -15.29
CA MET A 1 0.92 1.30 -14.07
C MET A 1 -0.40 1.93 -14.47
N SER A 2 -1.51 1.40 -13.96
CA SER A 2 -2.87 1.86 -14.31
C SER A 2 -3.43 2.87 -13.29
N ARG A 3 -2.97 2.80 -12.04
CA ARG A 3 -3.35 3.71 -10.95
C ARG A 3 -2.63 5.06 -11.07
N PRO A 4 -3.27 6.19 -10.70
CA PRO A 4 -2.58 7.49 -10.61
C PRO A 4 -1.40 7.43 -9.64
N ASN A 5 -0.28 8.11 -9.97
CA ASN A 5 0.84 8.25 -9.03
C ASN A 5 0.47 9.29 -7.94
N LEU A 6 0.55 8.88 -6.67
CA LEU A 6 0.31 9.73 -5.50
C LEU A 6 1.14 11.04 -5.54
N ASN A 7 2.40 10.96 -5.97
CA ASN A 7 3.33 12.08 -5.99
C ASN A 7 2.95 13.12 -7.07
N ASN A 8 2.17 12.72 -8.08
CA ASN A 8 1.70 13.61 -9.15
C ASN A 8 0.40 14.35 -8.80
N LEU A 9 -0.28 14.00 -7.71
CA LEU A 9 -1.48 14.72 -7.26
C LEU A 9 -1.13 16.13 -6.77
N THR A 10 -2.14 17.01 -6.69
CA THR A 10 -1.93 18.31 -6.05
C THR A 10 -1.73 18.16 -4.55
N VAL A 11 -1.12 19.16 -3.90
CA VAL A 11 -1.03 19.22 -2.42
C VAL A 11 -2.42 19.15 -1.77
N GLY A 12 -3.43 19.79 -2.38
CA GLY A 12 -4.81 19.77 -1.91
C GLY A 12 -5.40 18.37 -1.95
N ASP A 13 -5.25 17.68 -3.08
CA ASP A 13 -5.75 16.32 -3.26
C ASP A 13 -5.06 15.32 -2.34
N ARG A 14 -3.74 15.42 -2.17
CA ARG A 14 -3.00 14.58 -1.22
C ARG A 14 -3.47 14.79 0.22
N ARG A 15 -3.69 16.03 0.62
CA ARG A 15 -4.18 16.37 1.97
C ARG A 15 -5.59 15.82 2.20
N LEU A 16 -6.47 15.99 1.21
CA LEU A 16 -7.83 15.45 1.29
C LEU A 16 -7.80 13.92 1.37
N LEU A 17 -7.04 13.26 0.49
CA LEU A 17 -6.91 11.81 0.49
C LEU A 17 -6.35 11.28 1.82
N ALA A 18 -5.27 11.88 2.35
CA ALA A 18 -4.72 11.48 3.64
C ALA A 18 -5.76 11.63 4.77
N SER A 19 -6.54 12.70 4.78
CA SER A 19 -7.61 12.91 5.77
C SER A 19 -8.71 11.86 5.65
N LEU A 20 -9.15 11.53 4.45
CA LEU A 20 -10.18 10.51 4.23
C LEU A 20 -9.69 9.11 4.63
N ILE A 21 -8.43 8.78 4.34
CA ILE A 21 -7.82 7.53 4.80
C ILE A 21 -7.78 7.45 6.33
N GLN A 22 -7.43 8.54 7.02
CA GLN A 22 -7.48 8.56 8.49
C GLN A 22 -8.89 8.39 9.06
N GLN A 23 -9.92 8.87 8.36
CA GLN A 23 -11.32 8.64 8.75
C GLN A 23 -11.74 7.19 8.53
N TYR A 24 -11.24 6.55 7.45
CA TYR A 24 -11.53 5.17 7.14
C TYR A 24 -10.82 4.16 8.06
N ALA A 25 -9.57 4.44 8.45
CA ALA A 25 -8.73 3.54 9.24
C ALA A 25 -9.13 3.45 10.73
N THR A 26 -10.37 3.04 11.00
CA THR A 26 -10.92 2.83 12.34
C THR A 26 -10.33 1.59 13.02
N PRO A 27 -10.45 1.42 14.35
CA PRO A 27 -9.98 0.22 15.05
C PRO A 27 -10.49 -1.10 14.45
N GLU A 28 -11.74 -1.12 13.97
CA GLU A 28 -12.32 -2.29 13.30
C GLU A 28 -11.57 -2.63 12.02
N ILE A 29 -11.24 -1.63 11.19
CA ILE A 29 -10.44 -1.81 9.97
C ILE A 29 -9.02 -2.28 10.31
N ILE A 30 -8.41 -1.78 11.39
CA ILE A 30 -7.10 -2.24 11.86
C ILE A 30 -7.16 -3.71 12.31
N ASP A 31 -8.20 -4.08 13.04
CA ASP A 31 -8.38 -5.46 13.51
C ASP A 31 -8.69 -6.43 12.35
N LEU A 32 -9.34 -5.99 11.27
CA LEU A 32 -9.48 -6.80 10.04
C LEU A 32 -8.11 -7.20 9.48
N HIS A 33 -7.19 -6.24 9.32
CA HIS A 33 -5.82 -6.51 8.88
C HIS A 33 -5.08 -7.46 9.83
N TRP A 34 -5.18 -7.20 11.14
CA TRP A 34 -4.54 -8.04 12.16
C TRP A 34 -5.07 -9.48 12.18
N ASN A 35 -6.38 -9.66 12.05
CA ASN A 35 -7.00 -10.98 12.00
C ASN A 35 -6.60 -11.75 10.73
N ALA A 36 -6.52 -11.08 9.58
CA ALA A 36 -6.04 -11.69 8.35
C ALA A 36 -4.56 -12.08 8.43
N ALA A 37 -3.71 -11.26 9.05
CA ALA A 37 -2.30 -11.59 9.29
C ALA A 37 -2.15 -12.84 10.18
N GLN A 38 -2.97 -12.95 11.24
CA GLN A 38 -3.03 -14.13 12.10
C GLN A 38 -3.53 -15.37 11.34
N ALA A 39 -4.47 -15.20 10.40
CA ALA A 39 -5.01 -16.26 9.56
C ALA A 39 -4.07 -16.72 8.43
N GLY A 40 -3.04 -15.94 8.08
CA GLY A 40 -2.03 -16.34 7.10
C GLY A 40 -1.74 -15.34 5.98
N ALA A 41 -2.43 -14.20 5.91
CA ALA A 41 -2.27 -13.23 4.82
C ALA A 41 -0.86 -12.59 4.71
N HIS A 42 0.03 -12.84 5.66
CA HIS A 42 1.44 -12.40 5.65
C HIS A 42 2.43 -13.57 5.62
N ARG A 43 1.95 -14.78 5.28
CA ARG A 43 2.72 -16.04 5.24
C ARG A 43 2.38 -16.86 4.01
N ASP A 44 1.16 -16.76 3.52
CA ASP A 44 0.71 -17.37 2.27
C ASP A 44 0.78 -16.34 1.13
N PRO A 45 1.61 -16.56 0.09
CA PRO A 45 1.78 -15.63 -1.03
C PRO A 45 0.51 -15.28 -1.80
N VAL A 46 -0.40 -16.25 -1.96
CA VAL A 46 -1.64 -16.03 -2.70
C VAL A 46 -2.60 -15.22 -1.85
N MET A 47 -2.76 -15.61 -0.57
CA MET A 47 -3.59 -14.89 0.39
C MET A 47 -3.08 -13.46 0.61
N PHE A 48 -1.76 -13.25 0.59
CA PHE A 48 -1.17 -11.91 0.68
C PHE A 48 -1.72 -11.00 -0.42
N LEU A 49 -1.67 -11.43 -1.68
CA LEU A 49 -2.15 -10.61 -2.79
C LEU A 49 -3.67 -10.44 -2.78
N THR A 50 -4.43 -11.51 -2.54
CA THR A 50 -5.90 -11.43 -2.59
C THR A 50 -6.47 -10.63 -1.43
N PHE A 51 -5.99 -10.84 -0.20
CA PHE A 51 -6.46 -10.10 0.97
C PHE A 51 -6.17 -8.61 0.84
N HIS A 52 -4.94 -8.21 0.49
CA HIS A 52 -4.61 -6.78 0.41
C HIS A 52 -5.39 -6.08 -0.71
N ARG A 53 -5.66 -6.76 -1.84
CA ARG A 53 -6.57 -6.26 -2.89
C ARG A 53 -7.97 -5.98 -2.34
N GLU A 54 -8.56 -6.94 -1.66
CA GLU A 54 -9.90 -6.78 -1.04
C GLU A 54 -9.90 -5.67 0.01
N PHE A 55 -8.84 -5.57 0.79
CA PHE A 55 -8.66 -4.56 1.83
C PHE A 55 -8.62 -3.14 1.23
N ILE A 56 -7.86 -2.94 0.14
CA ILE A 56 -7.84 -1.69 -0.64
C ILE A 56 -9.23 -1.38 -1.22
N GLY A 57 -9.92 -2.40 -1.75
CA GLY A 57 -11.25 -2.25 -2.31
C GLY A 57 -12.26 -1.67 -1.32
N GLY A 58 -12.15 -2.02 -0.03
CA GLY A 58 -12.96 -1.43 1.04
C GLY A 58 -12.76 0.09 1.17
N LEU A 59 -11.51 0.57 1.10
CA LEU A 59 -11.20 2.00 1.11
C LEU A 59 -11.70 2.68 -0.17
N GLU A 60 -11.53 2.07 -1.34
CA GLU A 60 -12.01 2.63 -2.62
C GLU A 60 -13.53 2.83 -2.61
N VAL A 61 -14.29 1.86 -2.09
CA VAL A 61 -15.74 1.98 -1.91
C VAL A 61 -16.09 3.14 -0.98
N PHE A 62 -15.36 3.30 0.13
CA PHE A 62 -15.54 4.45 1.01
C PHE A 62 -15.28 5.78 0.30
N LEU A 63 -14.18 5.90 -0.44
CA LEU A 63 -13.80 7.13 -1.15
C LEU A 63 -14.81 7.54 -2.23
N LEU A 64 -15.37 6.56 -2.95
CA LEU A 64 -16.47 6.80 -3.89
C LEU A 64 -17.68 7.44 -3.20
N GLY A 65 -18.00 7.02 -1.98
CA GLY A 65 -19.07 7.60 -1.16
C GLY A 65 -18.80 9.04 -0.69
N GLN A 66 -17.52 9.48 -0.67
CA GLN A 66 -17.11 10.82 -0.23
C GLN A 66 -17.05 11.84 -1.38
N SER A 67 -17.56 11.50 -2.57
CA SER A 67 -17.45 12.34 -3.78
C SER A 67 -16.01 12.70 -4.13
N PHE A 68 -15.06 11.80 -3.86
CA PHE A 68 -13.66 11.92 -4.27
C PHE A 68 -13.36 10.92 -5.42
N PRO A 69 -13.93 11.13 -6.63
CA PRO A 69 -13.89 10.14 -7.71
C PRO A 69 -12.48 9.90 -8.27
N MET A 70 -11.56 10.86 -8.08
CA MET A 70 -10.18 10.77 -8.55
C MET A 70 -9.31 9.80 -7.72
N ALA A 71 -9.87 9.17 -6.68
CA ALA A 71 -9.18 8.15 -5.89
C ALA A 71 -9.76 6.75 -6.01
N ALA A 72 -10.56 6.48 -7.05
CA ALA A 72 -10.94 5.13 -7.42
C ALA A 72 -10.61 4.94 -8.92
N PRO A 73 -9.54 4.20 -9.25
CA PRO A 73 -8.72 3.41 -8.33
C PRO A 73 -7.84 4.26 -7.40
N LEU A 74 -7.58 3.78 -6.19
CA LEU A 74 -6.72 4.45 -5.21
C LEU A 74 -5.35 4.77 -5.81
N PRO A 75 -4.84 6.00 -5.67
CA PRO A 75 -3.52 6.36 -6.16
C PRO A 75 -2.44 5.49 -5.53
N ALA A 76 -1.49 5.05 -6.34
CA ALA A 76 -0.35 4.23 -5.94
C ALA A 76 0.84 5.10 -5.55
N TRP A 77 1.61 4.67 -4.55
CA TRP A 77 2.89 5.28 -4.19
C TRP A 77 4.04 4.31 -4.45
N ASN A 78 4.95 4.69 -5.35
CA ASN A 78 6.17 3.95 -5.63
C ASN A 78 7.21 4.22 -4.52
N PRO A 79 7.67 3.21 -3.76
CA PRO A 79 8.62 3.39 -2.65
C PRO A 79 10.06 3.75 -3.09
N ALA A 80 10.32 3.88 -4.39
CA ALA A 80 11.51 4.57 -4.91
C ALA A 80 11.41 6.10 -4.80
N GLU A 81 10.20 6.63 -4.57
CA GLU A 81 9.95 8.06 -4.40
C GLU A 81 9.81 8.42 -2.91
N SER A 82 10.09 9.67 -2.55
CA SER A 82 9.84 10.17 -1.20
C SER A 82 8.34 10.14 -0.86
N ILE A 83 8.00 9.78 0.38
CA ILE A 83 6.66 9.91 0.96
C ILE A 83 6.26 11.40 0.92
N PRO A 84 5.12 11.76 0.31
CA PRO A 84 4.66 13.14 0.31
C PRO A 84 4.43 13.67 1.73
N GLY A 85 4.69 14.96 1.96
CA GLY A 85 4.58 15.58 3.28
C GLY A 85 3.21 15.42 3.92
N GLU A 86 2.15 15.41 3.12
CA GLU A 86 0.76 15.19 3.58
C GLU A 86 0.52 13.78 4.14
N PHE A 87 1.36 12.81 3.78
CA PHE A 87 1.30 11.41 4.20
C PHE A 87 2.32 11.08 5.31
N ASN A 88 3.10 12.07 5.79
CA ASN A 88 3.97 11.92 6.95
C ASN A 88 3.13 11.93 8.24
N ILE A 89 2.37 10.85 8.45
CA ILE A 89 1.45 10.70 9.57
C ILE A 89 1.60 9.27 10.13
N PRO A 90 1.84 9.11 11.44
CA PRO A 90 2.14 10.15 12.43
C PRO A 90 3.55 10.74 12.21
N ASN A 91 3.69 12.06 12.40
CA ASN A 91 4.98 12.76 12.33
C ASN A 91 5.63 13.02 13.71
N PHE A 92 4.92 12.74 14.82
CA PHE A 92 5.42 12.91 16.18
C PHE A 92 5.20 11.66 17.04
N GLY A 93 5.87 11.63 18.20
CA GLY A 93 5.76 10.54 19.17
C GLY A 93 6.59 9.30 18.83
N PRO A 94 6.54 8.25 19.67
CA PRO A 94 7.37 7.06 19.53
C PRO A 94 7.09 6.26 18.25
N ARG A 95 5.85 6.36 17.73
CA ARG A 95 5.38 5.67 16.53
C ARG A 95 5.53 6.48 15.24
N ARG A 96 6.12 7.68 15.27
CA ARG A 96 6.32 8.50 14.06
C ARG A 96 7.05 7.73 12.95
N LEU A 97 6.72 8.03 11.70
CA LEU A 97 7.50 7.56 10.55
C LEU A 97 8.97 7.99 10.71
N ARG A 98 9.90 7.07 10.44
CA ARG A 98 11.34 7.28 10.72
C ARG A 98 12.12 7.69 9.48
N ASN A 99 11.79 7.10 8.34
CA ASN A 99 12.39 7.40 7.06
C ASN A 99 11.30 7.69 6.03
N LEU A 100 11.29 8.91 5.51
CA LEU A 100 10.33 9.36 4.49
C LEU A 100 10.83 9.12 3.06
N ASN A 101 12.04 8.60 2.90
CA ASN A 101 12.58 8.22 1.60
C ASN A 101 13.24 6.83 1.71
N PRO A 102 12.44 5.75 1.73
CA PRO A 102 12.98 4.40 1.88
C PRO A 102 13.85 3.97 0.69
N ASN A 103 13.66 4.58 -0.49
CA ASN A 103 14.42 4.34 -1.71
C ASN A 103 14.50 2.84 -2.05
N VAL A 104 13.37 2.16 -2.03
CA VAL A 104 13.27 0.73 -2.35
C VAL A 104 12.79 0.59 -3.79
N SER A 105 13.69 0.14 -4.66
CA SER A 105 13.36 -0.17 -6.05
C SER A 105 12.62 -1.52 -6.16
N PHE A 106 11.58 -1.53 -6.99
CA PHE A 106 10.90 -2.73 -7.49
C PHE A 106 11.39 -3.13 -8.89
N SER A 107 12.03 -2.22 -9.62
CA SER A 107 12.71 -2.51 -10.87
C SER A 107 14.05 -3.22 -10.62
N PRO A 108 14.50 -4.11 -11.53
CA PRO A 108 13.81 -4.48 -12.78
C PRO A 108 12.76 -5.58 -12.61
N ASP A 109 12.77 -6.30 -11.49
CA ASP A 109 12.00 -7.54 -11.31
C ASP A 109 10.50 -7.38 -11.59
N PHE A 110 9.91 -6.26 -11.17
CA PHE A 110 8.48 -5.98 -11.31
C PHE A 110 8.13 -4.99 -12.43
N ASP A 111 9.08 -4.69 -13.32
CA ASP A 111 8.80 -3.94 -14.55
C ASP A 111 7.91 -4.78 -15.47
N LEU A 112 7.03 -4.13 -16.24
CA LEU A 112 5.98 -4.79 -17.02
C LEU A 112 6.53 -5.89 -17.94
N GLU A 113 7.67 -5.63 -18.58
CA GLU A 113 8.37 -6.56 -19.46
C GLU A 113 8.92 -7.80 -18.75
N ASN A 114 9.15 -7.73 -17.44
CA ASN A 114 9.73 -8.80 -16.63
C ASN A 114 8.70 -9.56 -15.80
N LEU A 115 7.44 -9.09 -15.74
CA LEU A 115 6.40 -9.77 -14.96
C LEU A 115 6.09 -11.19 -15.47
N ASN A 116 6.32 -11.48 -16.76
CA ASN A 116 6.17 -12.84 -17.31
C ASN A 116 7.17 -13.87 -16.74
N ASN A 117 8.17 -13.44 -15.97
CA ASN A 117 9.11 -14.31 -15.28
C ASN A 117 8.46 -15.04 -14.08
N PHE A 118 7.38 -14.51 -13.52
CA PHE A 118 6.60 -15.16 -12.49
C PHE A 118 5.51 -16.01 -13.15
N ARG A 119 5.58 -17.34 -13.01
CA ARG A 119 4.68 -18.29 -13.69
C ARG A 119 3.40 -18.55 -12.91
N THR A 120 3.43 -18.31 -11.60
CA THR A 120 2.29 -18.55 -10.72
C THR A 120 2.04 -17.36 -9.81
N VAL A 121 0.80 -17.23 -9.32
CA VAL A 121 0.43 -16.23 -8.31
C VAL A 121 1.29 -16.38 -7.05
N ALA A 122 1.65 -17.62 -6.69
CA ALA A 122 2.48 -17.89 -5.53
C ALA A 122 3.92 -17.36 -5.70
N GLU A 123 4.52 -17.53 -6.88
CA GLU A 123 5.85 -16.98 -7.19
C GLU A 123 5.87 -15.45 -7.14
N LEU A 124 4.88 -14.81 -7.76
CA LEU A 124 4.75 -13.35 -7.71
C LEU A 124 4.52 -12.86 -6.27
N GLY A 125 3.61 -13.51 -5.54
CA GLY A 125 3.24 -13.15 -4.18
C GLY A 125 4.43 -13.25 -3.21
N GLU A 126 5.26 -14.29 -3.33
CA GLU A 126 6.43 -14.47 -2.47
C GLU A 126 7.47 -13.37 -2.72
N ALA A 127 7.72 -13.06 -3.99
CA ALA A 127 8.64 -12.00 -4.37
C ALA A 127 8.15 -10.61 -3.93
N LEU A 128 6.87 -10.31 -4.14
CA LEU A 128 6.25 -9.05 -3.70
C LEU A 128 6.22 -8.93 -2.18
N MET A 129 5.87 -9.99 -1.45
CA MET A 129 5.83 -10.01 0.02
C MET A 129 7.23 -9.72 0.60
N THR A 130 8.29 -10.28 0.02
CA THR A 130 9.67 -10.01 0.42
C THR A 130 10.01 -8.52 0.24
N ARG A 131 9.72 -7.94 -0.92
CA ARG A 131 9.98 -6.52 -1.20
C ARG A 131 9.11 -5.60 -0.35
N HIS A 132 7.87 -6.01 -0.12
CA HIS A 132 6.90 -5.34 0.72
C HIS A 132 7.41 -5.18 2.16
N ASN A 133 7.87 -6.28 2.75
CA ASN A 133 8.39 -6.29 4.12
C ASN A 133 9.60 -5.36 4.26
N LEU A 134 10.46 -5.27 3.23
CA LEU A 134 11.58 -4.35 3.20
C LEU A 134 11.13 -2.88 3.25
N VAL A 135 10.06 -2.50 2.54
CA VAL A 135 9.52 -1.13 2.58
C VAL A 135 9.03 -0.78 3.99
N HIS A 136 8.24 -1.64 4.60
CA HIS A 136 7.76 -1.47 5.99
C HIS A 136 8.92 -1.27 6.98
N GLN A 137 9.94 -2.12 6.90
CA GLN A 137 11.14 -2.02 7.73
C GLN A 137 11.93 -0.74 7.47
N ARG A 138 12.09 -0.34 6.21
CA ARG A 138 12.86 0.85 5.81
C ARG A 138 12.20 2.14 6.24
N ILE A 139 10.86 2.23 6.22
CA ILE A 139 10.12 3.42 6.71
C ILE A 139 10.20 3.49 8.24
N GLY A 140 10.06 2.35 8.92
CA GLY A 140 10.12 2.27 10.38
C GLY A 140 8.94 2.95 11.09
N GLY A 141 9.03 3.04 12.42
CA GLY A 141 7.95 3.61 13.23
C GLY A 141 6.70 2.73 13.17
N ILE A 142 5.53 3.34 13.04
CA ILE A 142 4.27 2.60 12.92
C ILE A 142 4.21 1.70 11.67
N MET A 143 4.94 2.04 10.60
CA MET A 143 5.01 1.20 9.40
C MET A 143 5.79 -0.10 9.63
N ASN A 144 6.57 -0.23 10.71
CA ASN A 144 7.23 -1.50 11.05
C ASN A 144 6.46 -2.31 12.13
N ASP A 145 5.21 -1.94 12.41
CA ASP A 145 4.32 -2.64 13.32
C ASP A 145 3.20 -3.30 12.50
N MET A 146 3.23 -4.62 12.34
CA MET A 146 2.28 -5.36 11.48
C MET A 146 0.82 -5.14 11.87
N ARG A 147 0.53 -4.90 13.17
CA ARG A 147 -0.84 -4.62 13.60
C ARG A 147 -1.21 -3.18 13.27
N MET A 148 -0.32 -2.24 13.58
CA MET A 148 -0.66 -0.82 13.59
C MET A 148 -0.36 -0.10 12.27
N ALA A 149 0.38 -0.71 11.35
CA ALA A 149 0.77 -0.09 10.08
C ALA A 149 -0.38 0.52 9.27
N PRO A 150 -1.59 -0.07 9.20
CA PRO A 150 -2.69 0.54 8.43
C PRO A 150 -3.21 1.87 9.00
N LEU A 151 -2.82 2.27 10.21
CA LEU A 151 -3.10 3.61 10.75
C LEU A 151 -2.26 4.71 10.09
N ALA A 152 -1.13 4.38 9.47
CA ALA A 152 -0.38 5.33 8.67
C ALA A 152 -1.05 5.48 7.30
N PRO A 153 -1.45 6.69 6.88
CA PRO A 153 -2.12 6.87 5.59
C PRO A 153 -1.31 6.36 4.40
N ILE A 154 0.04 6.40 4.48
CA ILE A 154 0.93 5.91 3.41
C ILE A 154 0.85 4.40 3.19
N PHE A 155 0.36 3.64 4.18
CA PHE A 155 0.08 2.21 4.03
C PHE A 155 -0.77 1.94 2.79
N TRP A 156 -1.83 2.71 2.58
CA TRP A 156 -2.84 2.40 1.57
C TRP A 156 -2.36 2.65 0.14
N PRO A 157 -1.75 3.81 -0.20
CA PRO A 157 -1.12 3.99 -1.50
C PRO A 157 0.04 3.02 -1.77
N PHE A 158 0.78 2.60 -0.74
CA PHE A 158 1.81 1.59 -0.89
C PHE A 158 1.21 0.24 -1.31
N HIS A 159 0.14 -0.20 -0.64
CA HIS A 159 -0.53 -1.45 -0.98
C HIS A 159 -1.22 -1.38 -2.34
N SER A 160 -1.71 -0.20 -2.74
CA SER A 160 -2.23 0.01 -4.10
C SER A 160 -1.16 -0.11 -5.18
N PHE A 161 0.09 0.26 -4.88
CA PHE A 161 1.22 0.01 -5.77
C PHE A 161 1.49 -1.49 -5.95
N ILE A 162 1.47 -2.27 -4.86
CA ILE A 162 1.59 -3.74 -4.92
C ILE A 162 0.43 -4.35 -5.71
N ASP A 163 -0.79 -3.88 -5.49
CA ASP A 163 -1.98 -4.36 -6.19
C ASP A 163 -1.95 -4.04 -7.70
N ASP A 164 -1.43 -2.88 -8.09
CA ASP A 164 -1.27 -2.54 -9.52
C ASP A 164 -0.24 -3.45 -10.20
N ILE A 165 0.84 -3.84 -9.52
CA ILE A 165 1.78 -4.84 -10.05
C ILE A 165 1.05 -6.19 -10.24
N TYR A 166 0.27 -6.61 -9.25
CA TYR A 166 -0.50 -7.85 -9.34
C TYR A 166 -1.53 -7.80 -10.49
N ALA A 167 -2.24 -6.68 -10.64
CA ALA A 167 -3.17 -6.47 -11.75
C ALA A 167 -2.47 -6.52 -13.11
N ASN A 168 -1.32 -5.85 -13.25
CA ASN A 168 -0.55 -5.90 -14.49
C ASN A 168 -0.11 -7.34 -14.81
N TRP A 169 0.36 -8.11 -13.83
CA TRP A 169 0.76 -9.51 -14.04
C TRP A 169 -0.41 -10.37 -14.55
N GLN A 170 -1.63 -10.15 -14.08
CA GLN A 170 -2.81 -10.89 -14.52
C GLN A 170 -3.24 -10.60 -15.97
N THR A 171 -2.70 -9.54 -16.58
CA THR A 171 -3.01 -9.15 -17.97
C THR A 171 -2.01 -9.68 -18.99
N ILE A 172 -0.94 -10.33 -18.53
CA ILE A 172 0.14 -10.90 -19.35
C ILE A 172 -0.12 -12.39 -19.56
#